data_AF-A0A7V5RR64-F1
#
_entry.id   AF-A0A7V5RR64-F1
#
_cell.length_a   1.000
_cell.length_b   1.000
_cell.length_c   1.000
_cell.angle_alpha   90.00
_cell.angle_beta   90.00
_cell.angle_gamma   90.00
#
_symmetry.space_group_name_H-M   'P 1'
#
loop_
_entity.id
_entity.type
_entity.pdbx_description
1 polymer ?
#
loop_
_entity_poly.entity_id
_entity_poly.type
_entity_poly.pdbx_seq_one_letter_code
_entity_poly.pdbx_strand_id
1 'polypeptide(L)'
;MRKQLTIIAMFVLLPLSLWAQFAKVNRDSLYLHGIQKEWSREQVQDYLSWEQARFGAADGGSLRQSAIMNGNKITTEIWNFGSISSPGNRVTDIVWEGLGYGYEFGPFVAAEIEVPKGSHPDALIKRDKFGRVVTNSNGDTVYIAHVISDGLKSNGGEISGDGLQRWGWQPLPQSDDGKNEFLSLDSRFMPTSDDRDRDGDGKPDSWPDGFYNATLRKYVWPGALGQGATNADKETFYVMDDRDNKEFAYYPYPGDSVRKGLGLEVEGRYYQWSNAEAEDALFLIYKIRNKGHFDLENVIFGMWGDPHIGGPDDWRDDWASFDTELEMTFAWDADGKSINDPQIIPGYLGYKFLESPGISTDGIDNDDDGMVDESWTDGIDNDGDWNEETDDVGVDGVPNTGDEGEKDGVPTAGDPFDISKPGEPNFEFTDIDESDMLGLTSFAQPGFSGLRIS
;
A
#
# COMPACT_ATOMS: atom_id res chain seq x y z
N MET A 1 -1.94 61.80 -68.27
CA MET A 1 -2.21 60.35 -68.14
C MET A 1 -1.74 59.89 -66.77
N ARG A 2 -2.68 59.55 -65.88
CA ARG A 2 -2.40 59.10 -64.50
C ARG A 2 -1.84 57.67 -64.52
N LYS A 3 -0.64 57.47 -63.98
CA LYS A 3 -0.04 56.15 -63.70
C LYS A 3 -0.59 55.63 -62.37
N GLN A 4 -1.20 54.45 -62.37
CA GLN A 4 -1.56 53.72 -61.15
C GLN A 4 -0.28 53.15 -60.52
N LEU A 5 -0.07 53.42 -59.24
CA LEU A 5 0.93 52.73 -58.40
C LEU A 5 0.28 51.45 -57.88
N THR A 6 0.80 50.29 -58.29
CA THR A 6 0.48 49.00 -57.68
C THR A 6 1.44 48.77 -56.51
N ILE A 7 0.93 48.79 -55.28
CA ILE A 7 1.67 48.39 -54.08
C ILE A 7 1.64 46.86 -54.02
N ILE A 8 2.78 46.22 -54.25
CA ILE A 8 2.96 44.79 -53.99
C ILE A 8 3.36 44.66 -52.52
N ALA A 9 2.42 44.21 -51.69
CA ALA A 9 2.68 43.83 -50.31
C ALA A 9 3.48 42.52 -50.30
N MET A 10 4.76 42.61 -49.99
CA MET A 10 5.63 41.45 -49.80
C MET A 10 5.36 40.88 -48.41
N PHE A 11 4.56 39.81 -48.33
CA PHE A 11 4.41 39.03 -47.11
C PHE A 11 5.74 38.34 -46.80
N VAL A 12 6.50 38.92 -45.88
CA VAL A 12 7.63 38.23 -45.23
C VAL A 12 7.00 37.20 -44.30
N LEU A 13 6.92 35.95 -44.78
CA LEU A 13 6.72 34.77 -43.94
C LEU A 13 7.95 34.64 -43.05
N LEU A 14 7.88 35.26 -41.86
CA LEU A 14 8.74 34.91 -40.74
C LEU A 14 8.47 33.43 -40.42
N PRO A 15 9.50 32.57 -40.38
CA PRO A 15 9.27 31.19 -40.01
C PRO A 15 8.80 31.15 -38.55
N LEU A 16 7.68 30.48 -38.32
CA LEU A 16 7.10 30.15 -37.01
C LEU A 16 8.06 29.37 -36.09
N SER A 17 9.28 29.05 -36.54
CA SER A 17 10.32 28.38 -35.77
C SER A 17 11.05 29.27 -34.76
N LEU A 18 10.76 30.58 -34.70
CA LEU A 18 11.41 31.51 -33.75
C LEU A 18 10.57 31.82 -32.50
N TRP A 19 9.38 31.23 -32.35
CA TRP A 19 8.58 31.29 -31.11
C TRP A 19 8.43 29.93 -30.41
N ALA A 20 8.99 28.85 -30.96
CA ALA A 20 9.09 27.54 -30.31
C ALA A 20 10.41 27.39 -29.50
N GLN A 21 10.97 28.52 -29.05
CA GLN A 21 11.98 28.60 -27.99
C GLN A 21 11.38 29.26 -26.75
N PHE A 22 10.10 29.00 -26.46
CA PHE A 22 9.74 28.90 -25.04
C PHE A 22 10.57 27.75 -24.49
N ALA A 23 11.37 28.05 -23.47
CA ALA A 23 12.26 27.11 -22.82
C ALA A 23 11.57 25.76 -22.69
N LYS A 24 12.10 24.73 -23.36
CA LYS A 24 11.85 23.34 -23.00
C LYS A 24 12.35 23.25 -21.57
N VAL A 25 11.48 23.52 -20.61
CA VAL A 25 11.73 23.17 -19.22
C VAL A 25 12.10 21.70 -19.30
N ASN A 26 13.29 21.36 -18.81
CA ASN A 26 13.70 19.96 -18.78
C ASN A 26 12.61 19.23 -17.98
N ARG A 27 11.83 18.36 -18.64
CA ARG A 27 10.68 17.66 -18.02
C ARG A 27 11.11 17.01 -16.71
N ASP A 28 12.32 16.44 -16.70
CA ASP A 28 12.93 15.83 -15.53
C ASP A 28 13.06 16.81 -14.36
N SER A 29 13.54 18.03 -14.59
CA SER A 29 13.68 19.04 -13.53
C SER A 29 12.34 19.59 -13.04
N LEU A 30 11.30 19.56 -13.89
CA LEU A 30 9.96 19.99 -13.51
C LEU A 30 9.22 18.93 -12.70
N TYR A 31 9.40 17.66 -13.06
CA TYR A 31 8.64 16.53 -12.51
C TYR A 31 9.33 15.84 -11.33
N LEU A 32 10.62 16.08 -11.08
CA LEU A 32 11.31 15.50 -9.93
C LEU A 32 10.63 15.81 -8.60
N HIS A 33 9.96 16.96 -8.50
CA HIS A 33 9.29 17.41 -7.28
C HIS A 33 7.84 16.92 -7.15
N GLY A 34 7.41 15.95 -7.97
CA GLY A 34 6.04 15.40 -7.92
C GLY A 34 4.97 16.32 -8.51
N ILE A 35 3.72 15.87 -8.46
CA ILE A 35 2.55 16.64 -8.89
C ILE A 35 2.28 17.77 -7.91
N GLN A 36 2.18 19.01 -8.43
CA GLN A 36 1.83 20.16 -7.60
C GLN A 36 0.31 20.36 -7.57
N LYS A 37 -0.23 20.79 -6.41
CA LYS A 37 -1.68 20.92 -6.17
C LYS A 37 -2.36 21.88 -7.17
N GLU A 38 -1.64 22.87 -7.69
CA GLU A 38 -2.15 23.85 -8.65
C GLU A 38 -2.07 23.42 -10.13
N TRP A 39 -1.57 22.22 -10.42
CA TRP A 39 -1.43 21.74 -11.80
C TRP A 39 -2.79 21.48 -12.46
N SER A 40 -2.90 21.87 -13.74
CA SER A 40 -4.06 21.53 -14.55
C SER A 40 -4.12 20.03 -14.82
N ARG A 41 -5.30 19.52 -15.20
CA ARG A 41 -5.48 18.12 -15.60
C ARG A 41 -4.51 17.70 -16.72
N GLU A 42 -4.22 18.60 -17.66
CA GLU A 42 -3.28 18.33 -18.76
C GLU A 42 -1.84 18.20 -18.24
N GLN A 43 -1.42 19.05 -17.30
CA GLN A 43 -0.10 18.97 -16.68
C GLN A 43 0.08 17.71 -15.84
N VAL A 44 -0.96 17.34 -15.08
CA VAL A 44 -1.02 16.07 -14.34
C VAL A 44 -0.90 14.89 -15.29
N GLN A 45 -1.68 14.83 -16.36
CA GLN A 45 -1.60 13.73 -17.33
C GLN A 45 -0.23 13.66 -18.01
N ASP A 46 0.37 14.81 -18.32
CA ASP A 46 1.72 14.88 -18.89
C ASP A 46 2.77 14.32 -17.92
N TYR A 47 2.68 14.66 -16.63
CA TYR A 47 3.49 14.09 -15.56
C TYR A 47 3.29 12.58 -15.43
N LEU A 48 2.03 12.10 -15.34
CA LEU A 48 1.73 10.68 -15.16
C LEU A 48 2.28 9.85 -16.34
N SER A 49 2.27 10.40 -17.56
CA SER A 49 2.89 9.74 -18.72
C SER A 49 4.42 9.64 -18.60
N TRP A 50 5.07 10.68 -18.07
CA TRP A 50 6.51 10.69 -17.81
C TRP A 50 6.88 9.76 -16.66
N GLU A 51 6.08 9.78 -15.59
CA GLU A 51 6.23 8.93 -14.42
C GLU A 51 6.10 7.46 -14.84
N GLN A 52 5.06 7.11 -15.58
CA GLN A 52 4.88 5.74 -16.09
C GLN A 52 6.05 5.30 -16.97
N ALA A 53 6.57 6.19 -17.83
CA ALA A 53 7.70 5.87 -18.69
C ALA A 53 9.01 5.64 -17.93
N ARG A 54 9.15 6.26 -16.76
CA ARG A 54 10.40 6.25 -15.97
C ARG A 54 10.37 5.26 -14.81
N PHE A 55 9.22 5.14 -14.16
CA PHE A 55 9.00 4.40 -12.93
C PHE A 55 7.84 3.39 -13.04
N GLY A 56 7.32 3.13 -14.24
CA GLY A 56 6.26 2.14 -14.46
C GLY A 56 6.70 0.70 -14.17
N ALA A 57 7.99 0.47 -13.94
CA ALA A 57 8.53 -0.78 -13.42
C ALA A 57 9.57 -0.50 -12.32
N ALA A 58 9.62 -1.37 -11.32
CA ALA A 58 10.70 -1.41 -10.33
C ALA A 58 12.00 -1.95 -10.95
N ASP A 59 13.11 -1.81 -10.23
CA ASP A 59 14.33 -2.54 -10.61
C ASP A 59 14.03 -4.05 -10.60
N GLY A 60 14.46 -4.74 -11.66
CA GLY A 60 14.14 -6.15 -11.89
C GLY A 60 12.94 -6.40 -12.80
N GLY A 61 12.21 -5.36 -13.22
CA GLY A 61 11.18 -5.44 -14.26
C GLY A 61 9.76 -5.68 -13.77
N SER A 62 9.53 -5.70 -12.46
CA SER A 62 8.20 -5.80 -11.85
C SER A 62 7.37 -4.57 -12.19
N LEU A 63 6.25 -4.76 -12.90
CA LEU A 63 5.39 -3.65 -13.32
C LEU A 63 4.65 -3.06 -12.13
N ARG A 64 4.55 -1.73 -12.10
CA ARG A 64 3.61 -1.04 -11.21
C ARG A 64 2.23 -1.08 -11.86
N GLN A 65 1.35 -1.83 -11.23
CA GLN A 65 0.00 -2.12 -11.69
C GLN A 65 -1.00 -1.50 -10.72
N SER A 66 -2.21 -1.24 -11.20
CA SER A 66 -3.30 -0.77 -10.36
C SER A 66 -4.53 -1.66 -10.46
N ALA A 67 -5.38 -1.59 -9.45
CA ALA A 67 -6.76 -2.08 -9.45
C ALA A 67 -7.70 -0.93 -9.10
N ILE A 68 -8.90 -0.95 -9.67
CA ILE A 68 -9.99 -0.08 -9.22
C ILE A 68 -10.84 -0.91 -8.26
N MET A 69 -10.96 -0.46 -7.02
CA MET A 69 -11.91 -0.99 -6.04
C MET A 69 -13.22 -0.23 -6.17
N ASN A 70 -14.30 -0.95 -6.45
CA ASN A 70 -15.66 -0.42 -6.64
C ASN A 70 -16.73 -1.49 -6.34
N GLY A 71 -16.42 -2.41 -5.41
CA GLY A 71 -17.32 -3.45 -4.95
C GLY A 71 -18.43 -2.94 -4.02
N ASN A 72 -18.29 -1.72 -3.49
CA ASN A 72 -19.30 -1.04 -2.67
C ASN A 72 -19.43 0.44 -3.05
N LYS A 73 -19.96 1.29 -2.14
CA LYS A 73 -20.19 2.72 -2.42
C LYS A 73 -18.91 3.54 -2.52
N ILE A 74 -17.77 3.00 -2.08
CA ILE A 74 -16.47 3.63 -2.24
C ILE A 74 -15.84 3.19 -3.56
N THR A 75 -15.41 4.16 -4.37
CA THR A 75 -14.59 3.90 -5.55
C THR A 75 -13.18 4.46 -5.37
N THR A 76 -12.16 3.60 -5.38
CA THR A 76 -10.76 4.03 -5.29
C THR A 76 -9.84 3.26 -6.22
N GLU A 77 -8.80 3.91 -6.73
CA GLU A 77 -7.65 3.22 -7.34
C GLU A 77 -6.69 2.76 -6.23
N ILE A 78 -6.08 1.60 -6.40
CA ILE A 78 -5.01 1.06 -5.54
C ILE A 78 -3.85 0.64 -6.42
N TRP A 79 -2.63 0.82 -5.93
CA TRP A 79 -1.40 0.42 -6.60
C TRP A 79 -0.67 -0.68 -5.83
N ASN A 80 -0.01 -1.58 -6.56
CA ASN A 80 0.72 -2.74 -6.01
C ASN A 80 2.04 -2.41 -5.27
N PHE A 81 2.20 -1.16 -4.84
CA PHE A 81 3.30 -0.67 -4.02
C PHE A 81 2.80 0.16 -2.83
N GLY A 82 1.54 -0.06 -2.40
CA GLY A 82 1.02 0.51 -1.16
C GLY A 82 0.23 1.82 -1.30
N SER A 83 0.14 2.39 -2.51
CA SER A 83 -0.60 3.65 -2.73
C SER A 83 -2.10 3.39 -2.91
N ILE A 84 -2.91 4.18 -2.22
CA ILE A 84 -4.37 4.26 -2.32
C ILE A 84 -4.71 5.65 -2.86
N SER A 85 -5.49 5.69 -3.93
CA SER A 85 -5.61 6.86 -4.81
C SER A 85 -4.26 7.19 -5.47
N SER A 86 -4.23 8.31 -6.19
CA SER A 86 -3.00 8.85 -6.73
C SER A 86 -3.10 10.36 -6.95
N PRO A 87 -1.96 11.07 -6.95
CA PRO A 87 -1.96 12.52 -7.07
C PRO A 87 -2.61 12.98 -8.38
N GLY A 88 -3.55 13.91 -8.29
CA GLY A 88 -4.28 14.43 -9.43
C GLY A 88 -5.33 13.46 -10.01
N ASN A 89 -5.54 12.30 -9.37
CA ASN A 89 -6.75 11.51 -9.54
C ASN A 89 -7.95 12.35 -9.07
N ARG A 90 -9.00 12.35 -9.87
CA ARG A 90 -10.24 13.10 -9.60
C ARG A 90 -11.48 12.27 -9.96
N VAL A 91 -11.29 10.95 -10.09
CA VAL A 91 -12.26 10.00 -10.61
C VAL A 91 -12.41 8.80 -9.68
N THR A 92 -11.31 8.40 -9.04
CA THR A 92 -11.24 7.26 -8.13
C THR A 92 -10.40 7.63 -6.91
N ASP A 93 -10.54 8.86 -6.43
CA ASP A 93 -9.81 9.48 -5.33
C ASP A 93 -10.54 9.29 -3.99
N ILE A 94 -10.80 8.02 -3.65
CA ILE A 94 -11.68 7.60 -2.54
C ILE A 94 -13.04 8.27 -2.70
N VAL A 95 -13.73 7.95 -3.81
CA VAL A 95 -15.02 8.56 -4.14
C VAL A 95 -16.12 7.91 -3.33
N TRP A 96 -16.86 8.71 -2.56
CA TRP A 96 -18.04 8.29 -1.80
C TRP A 96 -19.15 9.33 -1.99
N GLU A 97 -20.38 8.86 -2.25
CA GLU A 97 -21.53 9.74 -2.58
C GLU A 97 -21.22 10.77 -3.70
N GLY A 98 -20.36 10.40 -4.65
CA GLY A 98 -19.98 11.25 -5.79
C GLY A 98 -18.92 12.32 -5.49
N LEU A 99 -18.37 12.35 -4.28
CA LEU A 99 -17.30 13.26 -3.86
C LEU A 99 -16.00 12.48 -3.64
N GLY A 100 -14.86 13.03 -4.08
CA GLY A 100 -13.55 12.51 -3.71
C GLY A 100 -13.19 12.94 -2.29
N TYR A 101 -12.55 12.05 -1.53
CA TYR A 101 -12.15 12.30 -0.14
C TYR A 101 -10.63 12.24 0.06
N GLY A 102 -9.87 11.69 -0.88
CA GLY A 102 -8.45 11.45 -0.65
C GLY A 102 -7.56 11.62 -1.86
N TYR A 103 -6.61 12.54 -1.75
CA TYR A 103 -5.62 12.79 -2.78
C TYR A 103 -4.66 11.61 -2.95
N GLU A 104 -4.07 11.19 -1.84
CA GLU A 104 -3.14 10.06 -1.77
C GLU A 104 -3.10 9.55 -0.33
N PHE A 105 -3.16 8.23 -0.18
CA PHE A 105 -3.13 7.53 1.09
C PHE A 105 -2.24 6.31 0.95
N GLY A 106 -1.69 5.81 2.04
CA GLY A 106 -0.89 4.59 1.98
C GLY A 106 -0.34 4.19 3.34
N PRO A 107 -0.37 2.89 3.68
CA PRO A 107 0.36 2.39 4.83
C PRO A 107 1.88 2.49 4.63
N PHE A 108 2.60 2.72 5.72
CA PHE A 108 4.05 2.75 5.76
C PHE A 108 4.57 1.93 6.93
N VAL A 109 5.80 1.45 6.80
CA VAL A 109 6.56 0.86 7.92
C VAL A 109 7.79 1.72 8.15
N ALA A 110 8.07 2.04 9.40
CA ALA A 110 9.29 2.72 9.80
C ALA A 110 10.04 1.91 10.86
N ALA A 111 11.37 2.01 10.88
CA ALA A 111 12.19 1.40 11.91
C ALA A 111 13.48 2.18 12.17
N GLU A 112 14.08 1.94 13.33
CA GLU A 112 15.43 2.40 13.63
C GLU A 112 16.46 1.38 13.13
N ILE A 113 17.41 1.84 12.32
CA ILE A 113 18.52 1.02 11.82
C ILE A 113 19.88 1.65 12.14
N GLU A 114 20.90 0.81 12.32
CA GLU A 114 22.28 1.29 12.44
C GLU A 114 22.86 1.67 11.07
N VAL A 115 23.49 2.85 11.00
CA VAL A 115 24.12 3.37 9.78
C VAL A 115 25.54 3.86 10.05
N PRO A 116 26.43 3.90 9.04
CA PRO A 116 27.76 4.47 9.21
C PRO A 116 27.72 5.96 9.56
N LYS A 117 28.69 6.42 10.35
CA LYS A 117 28.85 7.84 10.67
C LYS A 117 28.93 8.70 9.41
N GLY A 118 28.01 9.64 9.27
CA GLY A 118 27.99 10.61 8.16
C GLY A 118 27.61 10.01 6.81
N SER A 119 26.98 8.83 6.78
CA SER A 119 26.45 8.25 5.54
C SER A 119 25.22 8.98 5.00
N HIS A 120 24.46 9.65 5.87
CA HIS A 120 23.26 10.42 5.53
C HIS A 120 23.16 11.66 6.42
N PRO A 121 22.54 12.77 5.97
CA PRO A 121 22.20 13.91 6.84
C PRO A 121 21.41 13.52 8.09
N ASP A 122 20.57 12.49 8.00
CA ASP A 122 19.74 11.98 9.11
C ASP A 122 20.43 10.90 9.96
N ALA A 123 21.74 10.70 9.80
CA ALA A 123 22.50 9.82 10.69
C ALA A 123 22.71 10.47 12.06
N LEU A 124 22.01 9.98 13.08
CA LEU A 124 22.01 10.49 14.46
C LEU A 124 22.85 9.61 15.40
N ILE A 125 23.34 10.18 16.50
CA ILE A 125 24.01 9.39 17.56
C ILE A 125 22.94 8.63 18.35
N LYS A 126 23.06 7.30 18.43
CA LYS A 126 22.16 6.47 19.24
C LYS A 126 22.31 6.79 20.72
N ARG A 127 21.19 6.94 21.42
CA ARG A 127 21.13 7.20 22.85
C ARG A 127 20.22 6.19 23.54
N ASP A 128 20.59 5.80 24.75
CA ASP A 128 19.73 4.95 25.59
C ASP A 128 18.57 5.75 26.20
N LYS A 129 17.67 5.06 26.93
CA LYS A 129 16.53 5.66 27.62
C LYS A 129 16.88 6.75 28.65
N PHE A 130 18.15 6.89 29.02
CA PHE A 130 18.65 7.95 29.91
C PHE A 130 19.41 9.05 29.16
N GLY A 131 19.40 9.03 27.83
CA GLY A 131 20.07 10.00 26.97
C GLY A 131 21.59 9.78 26.82
N ARG A 132 22.13 8.67 27.31
CA ARG A 132 23.58 8.38 27.24
C ARG A 132 23.94 7.80 25.88
N VAL A 133 25.11 8.15 25.37
CA VAL A 133 25.60 7.67 24.06
C VAL A 133 25.81 6.15 24.11
N VAL A 134 25.26 5.45 23.12
CA VAL A 134 25.46 4.01 22.94
C VAL A 134 26.77 3.78 22.17
N THR A 135 27.55 2.80 22.62
CA THR A 135 28.78 2.38 21.96
C THR A 135 28.74 0.89 21.64
N ASN A 136 29.33 0.49 20.52
CA ASN A 136 29.46 -0.92 20.15
C ASN A 136 30.53 -1.64 21.01
N SER A 137 30.75 -2.93 20.75
CA SER A 137 31.73 -3.77 21.47
C SER A 137 33.18 -3.27 21.38
N ASN A 138 33.51 -2.46 20.38
CA ASN A 138 34.84 -1.85 20.20
C ASN A 138 34.98 -0.49 20.91
N GLY A 139 33.89 0.02 21.50
CA GLY A 139 33.85 1.34 22.14
C GLY A 139 33.56 2.50 21.18
N ASP A 140 33.24 2.22 19.91
CA ASP A 140 32.87 3.24 18.94
C ASP A 140 31.41 3.67 19.13
N THR A 141 31.14 4.96 18.91
CA THR A 141 29.77 5.50 18.94
C THR A 141 28.91 4.87 17.85
N VAL A 142 27.72 4.39 18.24
CA VAL A 142 26.71 3.89 17.30
C VAL A 142 25.93 5.05 16.70
N TYR A 143 25.73 5.00 15.38
CA TYR A 143 24.89 5.94 14.64
C TYR A 143 23.68 5.20 14.08
N ILE A 144 22.54 5.87 14.07
CA ILE A 144 21.25 5.33 13.63
C ILE A 144 20.59 6.27 12.62
N ALA A 145 19.66 5.74 11.86
CA ALA A 145 18.67 6.49 11.10
C ALA A 145 17.28 5.92 11.37
N HIS A 146 16.26 6.77 11.27
CA HIS A 146 14.86 6.36 11.24
C HIS A 146 14.44 6.32 9.78
N VAL A 147 14.15 5.12 9.28
CA VAL A 147 13.88 4.87 7.87
C VAL A 147 12.42 4.54 7.71
N ILE A 148 11.80 5.08 6.66
CA ILE A 148 10.41 4.84 6.29
C ILE A 148 10.43 4.12 4.94
N SER A 149 9.62 3.08 4.82
CA SER A 149 9.25 2.46 3.55
C SER A 149 7.75 2.70 3.33
N ASP A 150 7.43 3.46 2.28
CA ASP A 150 6.08 3.85 1.89
C ASP A 150 5.83 3.70 0.38
N GLY A 151 4.58 3.93 0.00
CA GLY A 151 4.09 3.82 -1.37
C GLY A 151 3.73 5.16 -2.02
N LEU A 152 4.24 6.29 -1.54
CA LEU A 152 3.84 7.61 -2.02
C LEU A 152 4.35 7.89 -3.45
N LYS A 153 3.45 8.38 -4.30
CA LYS A 153 3.75 8.82 -5.67
C LYS A 153 4.02 10.32 -5.75
N SER A 154 3.43 11.11 -4.86
CA SER A 154 3.53 12.57 -4.86
C SER A 154 4.87 13.09 -4.31
N ASN A 155 4.87 14.35 -3.88
CA ASN A 155 5.98 15.07 -3.27
C ASN A 155 6.51 14.42 -1.98
N GLY A 156 5.78 13.44 -1.42
CA GLY A 156 6.21 12.67 -0.26
C GLY A 156 7.10 11.47 -0.58
N GLY A 157 7.05 10.91 -1.80
CA GLY A 157 7.84 9.72 -2.14
C GLY A 157 9.28 10.05 -2.51
N GLU A 158 10.24 9.35 -1.91
CA GLU A 158 11.67 9.56 -2.14
C GLU A 158 12.11 9.09 -3.52
N ILE A 159 12.99 9.89 -4.14
CA ILE A 159 13.60 9.61 -5.44
C ILE A 159 15.11 9.75 -5.30
N SER A 160 15.84 8.85 -5.93
CA SER A 160 17.30 8.89 -6.01
C SER A 160 17.82 10.26 -6.47
N GLY A 161 19.03 10.63 -6.03
CA GLY A 161 19.60 11.94 -6.36
C GLY A 161 19.82 12.22 -7.86
N ASP A 162 19.84 11.17 -8.70
CA ASP A 162 19.87 11.27 -10.17
C ASP A 162 18.47 11.25 -10.82
N GLY A 163 17.42 11.10 -10.03
CA GLY A 163 16.03 11.06 -10.45
C GLY A 163 15.63 9.78 -11.16
N LEU A 164 16.42 8.71 -11.13
CA LEU A 164 16.19 7.49 -11.94
C LEU A 164 15.45 6.38 -11.20
N GLN A 165 15.34 6.44 -9.88
CA GLN A 165 14.74 5.39 -9.07
C GLN A 165 13.89 5.97 -7.96
N ARG A 166 12.72 5.38 -7.69
CA ARG A 166 12.00 5.64 -6.44
C ARG A 166 12.56 4.77 -5.33
N TRP A 167 12.68 5.35 -4.15
CA TRP A 167 13.04 4.66 -2.92
C TRP A 167 11.77 4.48 -2.11
N GLY A 168 11.49 3.25 -1.68
CA GLY A 168 10.23 2.86 -1.06
C GLY A 168 9.77 1.48 -1.52
N TRP A 169 8.49 1.17 -1.35
CA TRP A 169 7.91 -0.10 -1.74
C TRP A 169 7.99 -0.35 -3.25
N GLN A 170 8.31 -1.58 -3.62
CA GLN A 170 8.34 -2.08 -4.99
C GLN A 170 7.49 -3.34 -5.11
N PRO A 171 6.71 -3.48 -6.19
CA PRO A 171 5.92 -4.69 -6.41
C PRO A 171 6.81 -5.92 -6.59
N LEU A 172 6.31 -7.04 -6.07
CA LEU A 172 6.86 -8.36 -6.26
C LEU A 172 5.90 -9.19 -7.12
N PRO A 173 6.35 -9.70 -8.29
CA PRO A 173 5.50 -10.53 -9.14
C PRO A 173 5.46 -11.98 -8.65
N GLN A 174 6.43 -12.41 -7.85
CA GLN A 174 6.53 -13.77 -7.32
C GLN A 174 7.42 -13.80 -6.07
N SER A 175 7.37 -14.90 -5.32
CA SER A 175 8.25 -15.17 -4.17
C SER A 175 9.71 -15.36 -4.60
N ASP A 176 10.64 -15.17 -3.66
CA ASP A 176 12.10 -15.36 -3.87
C ASP A 176 12.45 -16.76 -4.40
N ASP A 177 11.71 -17.80 -4.00
CA ASP A 177 11.90 -19.17 -4.46
C ASP A 177 11.13 -19.50 -5.75
N GLY A 178 10.35 -18.55 -6.25
CA GLY A 178 9.55 -18.66 -7.48
C GLY A 178 8.38 -19.64 -7.39
N LYS A 179 8.00 -20.09 -6.19
CA LYS A 179 6.87 -21.00 -6.03
C LYS A 179 5.52 -20.31 -6.12
N ASN A 180 5.43 -19.09 -5.59
CA ASN A 180 4.20 -18.33 -5.55
C ASN A 180 4.28 -17.16 -6.51
N GLU A 181 3.38 -17.14 -7.49
CA GLU A 181 3.19 -15.99 -8.39
C GLU A 181 2.08 -15.10 -7.82
N PHE A 182 2.31 -13.80 -7.79
CA PHE A 182 1.37 -12.81 -7.24
C PHE A 182 0.77 -11.93 -8.34
N LEU A 183 1.54 -11.64 -9.39
CA LEU A 183 1.15 -10.71 -10.45
C LEU A 183 1.43 -11.30 -11.83
N SER A 184 0.49 -11.14 -12.75
CA SER A 184 0.74 -11.41 -14.18
C SER A 184 1.61 -10.29 -14.77
N LEU A 185 2.78 -10.64 -15.31
CA LEU A 185 3.68 -9.66 -15.95
C LEU A 185 3.13 -9.15 -17.30
N ASP A 186 2.18 -9.85 -17.90
CA ASP A 186 1.53 -9.46 -19.15
C ASP A 186 0.29 -8.57 -18.91
N SER A 187 -0.17 -8.49 -17.67
CA SER A 187 -1.27 -7.60 -17.26
C SER A 187 -0.75 -6.20 -16.91
N ARG A 188 -1.59 -5.18 -17.14
CA ARG A 188 -1.40 -3.84 -16.57
C ARG A 188 -2.15 -3.63 -15.27
N PHE A 189 -2.99 -4.59 -14.90
CA PHE A 189 -3.86 -4.53 -13.74
C PHE A 189 -3.46 -5.58 -12.72
N MET A 190 -3.59 -5.22 -11.45
CA MET A 190 -3.50 -6.17 -10.35
C MET A 190 -4.65 -7.19 -10.45
N PRO A 191 -4.46 -8.42 -9.93
CA PRO A 191 -5.52 -9.41 -9.89
C PRO A 191 -6.68 -8.94 -8.99
N THR A 192 -7.91 -9.07 -9.45
CA THR A 192 -9.12 -8.89 -8.62
C THR A 192 -9.96 -10.16 -8.63
N SER A 193 -10.64 -10.45 -7.52
CA SER A 193 -11.44 -11.67 -7.37
C SER A 193 -12.60 -11.77 -8.37
N ASP A 194 -13.06 -10.63 -8.90
CA ASP A 194 -14.17 -10.49 -9.84
C ASP A 194 -13.72 -10.31 -11.31
N ASP A 195 -12.42 -10.41 -11.61
CA ASP A 195 -11.93 -10.19 -12.97
C ASP A 195 -12.46 -11.26 -13.93
N ARG A 196 -12.62 -10.86 -15.20
CA ARG A 196 -13.20 -11.70 -16.24
C ARG A 196 -12.13 -12.20 -17.20
N ASP A 197 -12.31 -13.42 -17.65
CA ASP A 197 -11.67 -13.96 -18.85
C ASP A 197 -12.31 -13.30 -20.08
N ARG A 198 -11.66 -12.26 -20.63
CA ARG A 198 -12.20 -11.50 -21.77
C ARG A 198 -11.74 -12.08 -23.10
N ASP A 199 -10.62 -12.79 -23.14
CA ASP A 199 -10.06 -13.38 -24.35
C ASP A 199 -10.46 -14.84 -24.60
N GLY A 200 -11.08 -15.48 -23.61
CA GLY A 200 -11.67 -16.80 -23.66
C GLY A 200 -10.64 -17.93 -23.49
N ASP A 201 -9.48 -17.66 -22.88
CA ASP A 201 -8.43 -18.65 -22.67
C ASP A 201 -8.64 -19.54 -21.43
N GLY A 202 -9.64 -19.24 -20.61
CA GLY A 202 -10.00 -19.95 -19.38
C GLY A 202 -9.39 -19.35 -18.10
N LYS A 203 -8.64 -18.25 -18.19
CA LYS A 203 -8.01 -17.53 -17.08
C LYS A 203 -8.54 -16.09 -17.01
N PRO A 204 -8.88 -15.55 -15.83
CA PRO A 204 -9.13 -14.12 -15.71
C PRO A 204 -7.90 -13.29 -16.14
N ASP A 205 -8.09 -12.27 -16.96
CA ASP A 205 -6.98 -11.61 -17.69
C ASP A 205 -5.87 -11.04 -16.77
N SER A 206 -6.24 -10.60 -15.56
CA SER A 206 -5.30 -10.05 -14.57
C SER A 206 -4.59 -11.09 -13.72
N TRP A 207 -5.07 -12.34 -13.71
CA TRP A 207 -4.53 -13.39 -12.83
C TRP A 207 -3.23 -13.98 -13.38
N PRO A 208 -2.23 -14.25 -12.53
CA PRO A 208 -1.04 -15.00 -12.91
C PRO A 208 -1.36 -16.48 -13.17
N ASP A 209 -0.46 -17.16 -13.88
CA ASP A 209 -0.63 -18.59 -14.21
C ASP A 209 -0.56 -19.47 -12.94
N GLY A 210 0.19 -19.03 -11.93
CA GLY A 210 0.31 -19.69 -10.63
C GLY A 210 -1.00 -19.88 -9.86
N PHE A 211 -2.09 -19.18 -10.21
CA PHE A 211 -3.41 -19.40 -9.57
C PHE A 211 -4.14 -20.64 -10.09
N TYR A 212 -3.56 -21.38 -11.04
CA TYR A 212 -4.14 -22.62 -11.51
C TYR A 212 -4.00 -23.74 -10.47
N ASN A 213 -5.12 -24.17 -9.87
CA ASN A 213 -5.13 -25.33 -9.01
C ASN A 213 -5.25 -26.61 -9.86
N ALA A 214 -4.19 -27.42 -9.87
CA ALA A 214 -4.10 -28.63 -10.68
C ALA A 214 -5.09 -29.73 -10.26
N THR A 215 -5.45 -29.79 -8.97
CA THR A 215 -6.40 -30.76 -8.42
C THR A 215 -7.83 -30.42 -8.85
N LEU A 216 -8.21 -29.16 -8.68
CA LEU A 216 -9.53 -28.64 -9.08
C LEU A 216 -9.65 -28.39 -10.59
N ARG A 217 -8.51 -28.37 -11.31
CA ARG A 217 -8.38 -28.14 -12.75
C ARG A 217 -8.97 -26.82 -13.22
N LYS A 218 -8.86 -25.79 -12.39
CA LYS A 218 -9.36 -24.45 -12.66
C LYS A 218 -8.46 -23.42 -11.99
N TYR A 219 -8.52 -22.19 -12.48
CA TYR A 219 -7.99 -21.05 -11.74
C TYR A 219 -8.84 -20.81 -10.50
N VAL A 220 -8.18 -20.60 -9.36
CA VAL A 220 -8.81 -20.31 -8.08
C VAL A 220 -8.21 -19.04 -7.50
N TRP A 221 -9.08 -18.21 -6.94
CA TRP A 221 -8.65 -17.02 -6.21
C TRP A 221 -7.89 -17.46 -4.94
N PRO A 222 -6.70 -16.91 -4.65
CA PRO A 222 -5.99 -17.25 -3.42
C PRO A 222 -6.59 -16.49 -2.23
N GLY A 223 -7.80 -16.87 -1.81
CA GLY A 223 -8.52 -16.26 -0.69
C GLY A 223 -7.77 -16.45 0.64
N ALA A 224 -7.83 -15.46 1.52
CA ALA A 224 -7.07 -15.47 2.77
C ALA A 224 -7.50 -16.55 3.78
N LEU A 225 -8.76 -17.00 3.70
CA LEU A 225 -9.35 -18.03 4.58
C LEU A 225 -9.52 -19.39 3.87
N GLY A 226 -8.93 -19.56 2.69
CA GLY A 226 -9.09 -20.76 1.88
C GLY A 226 -9.02 -20.47 0.38
N GLN A 227 -8.45 -21.41 -0.38
CA GLN A 227 -8.41 -21.25 -1.84
C GLN A 227 -9.82 -21.26 -2.46
N GLY A 228 -10.08 -20.29 -3.32
CA GLY A 228 -11.37 -20.12 -3.99
C GLY A 228 -12.48 -19.55 -3.10
N ALA A 229 -12.19 -19.24 -1.83
CA ALA A 229 -13.10 -18.49 -0.98
C ALA A 229 -13.22 -17.05 -1.49
N THR A 230 -14.45 -16.58 -1.70
CA THR A 230 -14.73 -15.17 -1.98
C THR A 230 -15.15 -14.51 -0.68
N ASN A 231 -14.17 -14.01 0.07
CA ASN A 231 -14.41 -13.41 1.39
C ASN A 231 -15.18 -12.09 1.27
N ALA A 232 -15.06 -11.40 0.13
CA ALA A 232 -15.73 -10.14 -0.16
C ALA A 232 -16.35 -10.10 -1.57
N ASP A 233 -17.26 -9.15 -1.79
CA ASP A 233 -17.84 -8.89 -3.11
C ASP A 233 -16.77 -8.43 -4.12
N LYS A 234 -15.74 -7.74 -3.62
CA LYS A 234 -14.52 -7.47 -4.37
C LYS A 234 -13.29 -7.54 -3.48
N GLU A 235 -12.28 -8.27 -3.96
CA GLU A 235 -10.97 -8.38 -3.34
C GLU A 235 -9.88 -8.10 -4.37
N THR A 236 -8.78 -7.49 -3.93
CA THR A 236 -7.51 -7.48 -4.67
C THR A 236 -6.38 -7.78 -3.70
N PHE A 237 -5.30 -8.37 -4.20
CA PHE A 237 -4.09 -8.55 -3.42
C PHE A 237 -2.83 -8.33 -4.25
N TYR A 238 -1.73 -8.05 -3.54
CA TYR A 238 -0.41 -7.90 -4.09
C TYR A 238 0.65 -8.13 -3.02
N VAL A 239 1.88 -8.34 -3.47
CA VAL A 239 3.04 -8.41 -2.59
C VAL A 239 4.05 -7.34 -3.01
N MET A 240 4.73 -6.73 -2.05
CA MET A 240 5.76 -5.72 -2.27
C MET A 240 6.93 -5.89 -1.30
N ASP A 241 8.10 -5.39 -1.67
CA ASP A 241 9.27 -5.29 -0.78
C ASP A 241 9.90 -3.89 -0.85
N ASP A 242 10.81 -3.57 0.05
CA ASP A 242 11.52 -2.28 0.05
C ASP A 242 12.94 -2.37 -0.52
N ARG A 243 13.20 -3.34 -1.40
CA ARG A 243 14.56 -3.62 -1.90
C ARG A 243 15.24 -2.42 -2.56
N ASP A 244 14.45 -1.50 -3.12
CA ASP A 244 14.92 -0.30 -3.79
C ASP A 244 14.95 0.93 -2.88
N ASN A 245 14.56 0.83 -1.61
CA ASN A 245 14.78 1.89 -0.64
C ASN A 245 16.27 2.00 -0.31
N LYS A 246 17.00 2.71 -1.18
CA LYS A 246 18.46 2.81 -1.18
C LYS A 246 18.99 4.10 -0.56
N GLU A 247 18.12 4.89 0.06
CA GLU A 247 18.45 6.16 0.73
C GLU A 247 19.55 5.96 1.77
N PHE A 248 19.41 4.92 2.59
CA PHE A 248 20.31 4.66 3.70
C PHE A 248 21.37 3.61 3.36
N ALA A 249 22.54 3.76 4.00
CA ALA A 249 23.65 2.81 3.89
C ALA A 249 23.46 1.60 4.82
N TYR A 250 22.31 0.93 4.67
CA TYR A 250 21.93 -0.28 5.39
C TYR A 250 21.80 -1.45 4.43
N TYR A 251 22.16 -2.65 4.93
CA TYR A 251 22.34 -3.85 4.12
C TYR A 251 21.72 -5.04 4.86
N PRO A 252 20.39 -5.25 4.73
CA PRO A 252 19.67 -6.25 5.51
C PRO A 252 20.05 -7.70 5.15
N TYR A 253 20.67 -7.94 4.00
CA TYR A 253 20.98 -9.30 3.49
C TYR A 253 22.51 -9.55 3.41
N PRO A 254 23.10 -10.35 4.33
CA PRO A 254 24.50 -10.75 4.24
C PRO A 254 24.76 -11.54 2.95
N GLY A 255 25.49 -10.93 2.01
CA GLY A 255 25.82 -11.53 0.72
C GLY A 255 25.06 -10.94 -0.48
N ASP A 256 24.08 -10.07 -0.22
CA ASP A 256 23.38 -9.30 -1.25
C ASP A 256 23.42 -7.81 -0.88
N SER A 257 24.27 -7.06 -1.58
CA SER A 257 24.39 -5.61 -1.41
C SER A 257 23.49 -4.81 -2.35
N VAL A 258 22.70 -5.48 -3.20
CA VAL A 258 21.81 -4.86 -4.18
C VAL A 258 20.47 -4.56 -3.54
N ARG A 259 19.89 -5.55 -2.84
CA ARG A 259 18.65 -5.36 -2.07
C ARG A 259 18.94 -4.58 -0.79
N LYS A 260 18.24 -3.46 -0.61
CA LYS A 260 18.31 -2.58 0.56
C LYS A 260 16.95 -2.47 1.25
N GLY A 261 16.57 -1.27 1.70
CA GLY A 261 15.45 -1.05 2.59
C GLY A 261 15.68 -1.66 3.96
N LEU A 262 14.61 -1.70 4.75
CA LEU A 262 14.53 -2.38 6.03
C LEU A 262 14.62 -3.91 5.87
N GLY A 263 14.46 -4.44 4.65
CA GLY A 263 14.43 -5.88 4.38
C GLY A 263 13.05 -6.48 4.63
N LEU A 264 12.02 -5.67 4.37
CA LEU A 264 10.64 -6.02 4.64
C LEU A 264 9.95 -6.48 3.35
N GLU A 265 9.06 -7.45 3.52
CA GLU A 265 8.09 -7.88 2.53
C GLU A 265 6.70 -7.72 3.11
N VAL A 266 5.76 -7.26 2.28
CA VAL A 266 4.38 -6.99 2.68
C VAL A 266 3.43 -7.64 1.69
N GLU A 267 2.53 -8.48 2.19
CA GLU A 267 1.33 -8.89 1.46
C GLU A 267 0.19 -7.94 1.82
N GLY A 268 -0.34 -7.22 0.83
CA GLY A 268 -1.45 -6.30 0.97
C GLY A 268 -2.71 -6.89 0.36
N ARG A 269 -3.80 -6.95 1.13
CA ARG A 269 -5.13 -7.38 0.68
C ARG A 269 -6.18 -6.33 0.99
N TYR A 270 -7.09 -6.13 0.04
CA TYR A 270 -8.10 -5.09 0.12
C TYR A 270 -9.47 -5.67 -0.19
N TYR A 271 -10.45 -5.33 0.63
CA TYR A 271 -11.79 -5.90 0.57
C TYR A 271 -12.87 -4.83 0.55
N GLN A 272 -13.94 -5.11 -0.20
CA GLN A 272 -15.18 -4.34 -0.20
C GLN A 272 -16.38 -5.27 -0.20
N TRP A 273 -17.34 -4.97 0.68
CA TRP A 273 -18.64 -5.63 0.76
C TRP A 273 -19.75 -4.64 0.44
N SER A 274 -20.74 -5.09 -0.34
CA SER A 274 -21.98 -4.36 -0.64
C SER A 274 -23.04 -4.49 0.46
N ASN A 275 -22.72 -5.19 1.56
CA ASN A 275 -23.57 -5.28 2.74
C ASN A 275 -23.75 -3.89 3.38
N ALA A 276 -24.96 -3.55 3.79
CA ALA A 276 -25.30 -2.26 4.40
C ALA A 276 -24.43 -1.88 5.62
N GLU A 277 -23.89 -2.86 6.35
CA GLU A 277 -23.01 -2.62 7.50
C GLU A 277 -21.56 -2.27 7.10
N ALA A 278 -21.17 -2.51 5.85
CA ALA A 278 -19.78 -2.39 5.35
C ALA A 278 -19.65 -1.64 4.01
N GLU A 279 -20.77 -1.21 3.42
CA GLU A 279 -20.81 -0.63 2.07
C GLU A 279 -20.16 0.75 1.96
N ASP A 280 -19.87 1.37 3.11
CA ASP A 280 -19.21 2.67 3.25
C ASP A 280 -17.77 2.55 3.81
N ALA A 281 -17.15 1.37 3.71
CA ALA A 281 -15.79 1.11 4.20
C ALA A 281 -14.89 0.39 3.16
N LEU A 282 -13.59 0.63 3.24
CA LEU A 282 -12.55 -0.13 2.54
C LEU A 282 -11.71 -0.81 3.61
N PHE A 283 -11.58 -2.13 3.54
CA PHE A 283 -10.84 -2.91 4.53
C PHE A 283 -9.50 -3.34 3.95
N LEU A 284 -8.46 -3.29 4.78
CA LEU A 284 -7.08 -3.55 4.40
C LEU A 284 -6.49 -4.54 5.39
N ILE A 285 -5.86 -5.59 4.87
CA ILE A 285 -5.03 -6.49 5.66
C ILE A 285 -3.59 -6.36 5.15
N TYR A 286 -2.66 -6.13 6.07
CA TYR A 286 -1.24 -5.98 5.80
C TYR A 286 -0.45 -7.03 6.59
N LYS A 287 0.03 -8.07 5.93
CA LYS A 287 0.95 -9.04 6.53
C LYS A 287 2.37 -8.60 6.28
N ILE A 288 3.11 -8.26 7.33
CA ILE A 288 4.46 -7.70 7.24
C ILE A 288 5.47 -8.73 7.74
N ARG A 289 6.48 -9.03 6.91
CA ARG A 289 7.53 -9.99 7.22
C ARG A 289 8.91 -9.36 7.16
N ASN A 290 9.70 -9.56 8.21
CA ASN A 290 11.14 -9.30 8.14
C ASN A 290 11.84 -10.45 7.40
N LYS A 291 12.28 -10.18 6.17
CA LYS A 291 13.09 -11.09 5.34
C LYS A 291 14.58 -10.85 5.51
N GLY A 292 14.95 -9.72 6.11
CA GLY A 292 16.32 -9.38 6.46
C GLY A 292 16.91 -10.34 7.50
N HIS A 293 18.23 -10.30 7.61
CA HIS A 293 18.98 -11.10 8.57
C HIS A 293 18.95 -10.51 9.99
N PHE A 294 18.69 -9.22 10.13
CA PHE A 294 18.77 -8.51 11.40
C PHE A 294 17.37 -8.18 11.92
N ASP A 295 17.20 -8.31 13.24
CA ASP A 295 16.00 -7.83 13.91
C ASP A 295 15.89 -6.31 13.77
N LEU A 296 14.67 -5.83 13.57
CA LEU A 296 14.35 -4.41 13.51
C LEU A 296 13.84 -3.96 14.87
N GLU A 297 14.34 -2.82 15.33
CA GLU A 297 14.01 -2.24 16.63
C GLU A 297 13.24 -0.93 16.44
N ASN A 298 12.35 -0.61 17.39
CA ASN A 298 11.48 0.58 17.33
C ASN A 298 10.69 0.66 16.02
N VAL A 299 10.03 -0.44 15.67
CA VAL A 299 9.21 -0.56 14.46
C VAL A 299 7.89 0.19 14.65
N ILE A 300 7.48 0.94 13.63
CA ILE A 300 6.21 1.64 13.56
C ILE A 300 5.50 1.18 12.30
N PHE A 301 4.25 0.78 12.43
CA PHE A 301 3.31 0.68 11.32
C PHE A 301 2.31 1.81 11.44
N GLY A 302 1.97 2.44 10.32
CA GLY A 302 1.01 3.52 10.31
C GLY A 302 0.50 3.80 8.91
N MET A 303 -0.38 4.79 8.81
CA MET A 303 -0.90 5.26 7.53
C MET A 303 -0.60 6.75 7.38
N TRP A 304 -0.14 7.12 6.18
CA TRP A 304 -0.09 8.50 5.76
C TRP A 304 -1.32 8.83 4.90
N GLY A 305 -1.80 10.07 4.97
CA GLY A 305 -2.92 10.53 4.17
C GLY A 305 -2.92 12.04 3.92
N ASP A 306 -3.26 12.43 2.69
CA ASP A 306 -3.61 13.80 2.29
C ASP A 306 -5.12 13.83 1.98
N PRO A 307 -5.98 13.98 3.01
CA PRO A 307 -7.43 14.07 2.81
C PRO A 307 -7.77 15.36 2.07
N HIS A 308 -8.72 15.25 1.14
CA HIS A 308 -9.30 16.36 0.38
C HIS A 308 -10.84 16.24 0.50
N ILE A 309 -11.37 16.52 1.68
CA ILE A 309 -12.79 16.27 2.00
C ILE A 309 -13.65 17.27 1.22
N GLY A 310 -14.73 16.80 0.58
CA GLY A 310 -15.55 17.65 -0.28
C GLY A 310 -15.00 17.86 -1.70
N GLY A 311 -13.83 17.30 -2.00
CA GLY A 311 -13.30 17.14 -3.35
C GLY A 311 -11.87 17.66 -3.52
N PRO A 312 -11.24 17.37 -4.67
CA PRO A 312 -9.80 17.52 -4.87
C PRO A 312 -9.27 18.96 -4.82
N ASP A 313 -10.15 19.96 -4.93
CA ASP A 313 -9.79 21.38 -4.90
C ASP A 313 -10.29 22.07 -3.60
N ASP A 314 -10.85 21.32 -2.64
CA ASP A 314 -11.55 21.81 -1.43
C ASP A 314 -10.83 21.47 -0.11
N TRP A 315 -9.49 21.45 -0.13
CA TRP A 315 -8.66 20.93 0.97
C TRP A 315 -8.25 21.97 2.02
N ARG A 316 -8.60 23.25 1.84
CA ARG A 316 -7.99 24.38 2.60
C ARG A 316 -8.53 24.55 4.01
N ASP A 317 -9.67 23.96 4.27
CA ASP A 317 -10.42 23.99 5.51
C ASP A 317 -10.79 22.59 5.99
N ASP A 318 -10.03 21.59 5.54
CA ASP A 318 -10.03 20.26 6.12
C ASP A 318 -9.38 20.28 7.51
N TRP A 319 -10.04 19.63 8.45
CA TRP A 319 -9.54 19.36 9.79
C TRP A 319 -9.35 17.87 9.97
N ALA A 320 -8.45 17.49 10.86
CA ALA A 320 -8.38 16.14 11.36
C ALA A 320 -8.23 16.12 12.88
N SER A 321 -8.72 15.04 13.47
CA SER A 321 -8.61 14.77 14.89
C SER A 321 -8.49 13.27 15.13
N PHE A 322 -8.18 12.91 16.36
CA PHE A 322 -8.08 11.53 16.82
C PHE A 322 -9.05 11.34 17.98
N ASP A 323 -9.98 10.41 17.82
CA ASP A 323 -10.87 9.97 18.88
C ASP A 323 -10.24 8.79 19.60
N THR A 324 -9.87 8.98 20.87
CA THR A 324 -9.23 7.96 21.71
C THR A 324 -10.21 6.89 22.20
N GLU A 325 -11.51 7.16 22.22
CA GLU A 325 -12.53 6.17 22.62
C GLU A 325 -12.90 5.27 21.45
N LEU A 326 -12.97 5.85 20.23
CA LEU A 326 -13.18 5.07 19.02
C LEU A 326 -11.89 4.47 18.44
N GLU A 327 -10.73 4.92 18.91
CA GLU A 327 -9.41 4.61 18.34
C GLU A 327 -9.32 4.90 16.84
N MET A 328 -9.89 6.04 16.44
CA MET A 328 -10.06 6.40 15.04
C MET A 328 -9.52 7.80 14.77
N THR A 329 -8.66 7.90 13.77
CA THR A 329 -8.31 9.19 13.16
C THR A 329 -9.40 9.54 12.15
N PHE A 330 -9.87 10.78 12.14
CA PHE A 330 -10.87 11.21 11.19
C PHE A 330 -10.60 12.62 10.67
N ALA A 331 -11.00 12.87 9.42
CA ALA A 331 -10.94 14.15 8.76
C ALA A 331 -12.32 14.61 8.28
N TRP A 332 -12.56 15.92 8.31
CA TRP A 332 -13.81 16.53 7.86
C TRP A 332 -13.58 17.92 7.26
N ASP A 333 -14.51 18.32 6.39
CA ASP A 333 -14.58 19.68 5.85
C ASP A 333 -15.29 20.62 6.85
N ALA A 334 -14.65 21.72 7.22
CA ALA A 334 -15.15 22.60 8.27
C ALA A 334 -16.37 23.43 7.86
N ASP A 335 -16.51 23.77 6.58
CA ASP A 335 -17.58 24.64 6.10
C ASP A 335 -18.77 23.88 5.47
N GLY A 336 -18.63 22.56 5.34
CA GLY A 336 -19.65 21.60 4.93
C GLY A 336 -20.00 21.70 3.45
N LYS A 337 -19.07 22.15 2.60
CA LYS A 337 -19.30 22.32 1.17
C LYS A 337 -18.54 21.29 0.38
N SER A 338 -19.11 20.98 -0.78
CA SER A 338 -18.38 20.27 -1.81
C SER A 338 -18.22 21.16 -3.03
N ILE A 339 -17.05 21.07 -3.65
CA ILE A 339 -16.73 21.81 -4.86
C ILE A 339 -17.38 21.22 -6.11
N ASN A 340 -17.72 19.92 -6.06
CA ASN A 340 -18.32 19.20 -7.19
C ASN A 340 -19.85 19.34 -7.24
N ASP A 341 -20.50 19.37 -6.07
CA ASP A 341 -21.94 19.57 -5.93
C ASP A 341 -22.28 20.29 -4.60
N PRO A 342 -22.75 21.55 -4.64
CA PRO A 342 -23.17 22.29 -3.46
C PRO A 342 -24.38 21.69 -2.71
N GLN A 343 -25.06 20.69 -3.28
CA GLN A 343 -26.18 19.99 -2.63
C GLN A 343 -25.73 18.81 -1.77
N ILE A 344 -24.51 18.32 -1.97
CA ILE A 344 -23.94 17.23 -1.19
C ILE A 344 -23.10 17.84 -0.07
N ILE A 345 -23.45 17.50 1.17
CA ILE A 345 -22.66 17.85 2.36
C ILE A 345 -21.61 16.75 2.54
N PRO A 346 -20.30 17.06 2.56
CA PRO A 346 -19.28 16.06 2.76
C PRO A 346 -19.45 15.31 4.09
N GLY A 347 -19.15 14.02 4.07
CA GLY A 347 -19.04 13.17 5.25
C GLY A 347 -17.67 13.28 5.92
N TYR A 348 -17.40 12.35 6.82
CA TYR A 348 -16.12 12.20 7.49
C TYR A 348 -15.34 11.08 6.81
N LEU A 349 -14.02 11.26 6.63
CA LEU A 349 -13.12 10.18 6.26
C LEU A 349 -12.43 9.67 7.52
N GLY A 350 -12.66 8.40 7.87
CA GLY A 350 -12.07 7.75 9.04
C GLY A 350 -10.99 6.73 8.67
N TYR A 351 -10.02 6.56 9.56
CA TYR A 351 -9.06 5.46 9.56
C TYR A 351 -8.90 4.90 10.97
N LYS A 352 -8.99 3.59 11.07
CA LYS A 352 -8.91 2.84 12.33
C LYS A 352 -8.23 1.50 12.07
N PHE A 353 -7.43 1.05 13.04
CA PHE A 353 -7.05 -0.35 13.13
C PHE A 353 -8.23 -1.13 13.71
N LEU A 354 -8.75 -2.07 12.92
CA LEU A 354 -9.67 -3.08 13.42
C LEU A 354 -8.88 -4.19 14.10
N GLU A 355 -7.74 -4.52 13.51
CA GLU A 355 -6.74 -5.41 14.07
C GLU A 355 -5.35 -4.76 13.96
N SER A 356 -4.48 -5.12 14.88
CA SER A 356 -3.11 -4.62 14.95
C SER A 356 -2.17 -5.72 15.45
N PRO A 357 -0.85 -5.60 15.25
CA PRO A 357 0.09 -6.56 15.82
C PRO A 357 -0.12 -6.72 17.33
N GLY A 358 -0.11 -7.97 17.80
CA GLY A 358 -0.34 -8.30 19.20
C GLY A 358 0.92 -8.57 20.02
N ILE A 359 0.75 -8.70 21.35
CA ILE A 359 1.83 -9.11 22.28
C ILE A 359 1.39 -10.31 23.13
N SER A 360 1.17 -11.44 22.46
CA SER A 360 0.74 -12.71 23.07
C SER A 360 1.65 -13.31 24.16
N THR A 361 2.75 -12.66 24.53
CA THR A 361 3.75 -13.19 25.48
C THR A 361 3.97 -12.34 26.73
N ASP A 362 3.28 -11.20 26.88
CA ASP A 362 3.44 -10.36 28.06
C ASP A 362 2.48 -10.72 29.22
N GLY A 363 1.51 -11.60 28.94
CA GLY A 363 0.53 -12.10 29.90
C GLY A 363 -0.50 -11.04 30.30
N ILE A 364 -0.76 -10.08 29.41
CA ILE A 364 -1.80 -9.06 29.49
C ILE A 364 -2.80 -9.36 28.38
N ASP A 365 -4.09 -9.16 28.68
CA ASP A 365 -5.19 -9.08 27.72
C ASP A 365 -5.19 -7.63 27.19
N ASN A 366 -4.59 -7.39 26.02
CA ASN A 366 -4.34 -6.03 25.52
C ASN A 366 -5.56 -5.42 24.80
N ASP A 367 -6.53 -6.21 24.37
CA ASP A 367 -7.77 -5.75 23.72
C ASP A 367 -9.06 -6.01 24.51
N ASP A 368 -8.93 -6.48 25.76
CA ASP A 368 -10.01 -6.67 26.75
C ASP A 368 -11.09 -7.66 26.31
N ASP A 369 -10.74 -8.66 25.49
CA ASP A 369 -11.67 -9.67 24.97
C ASP A 369 -11.94 -10.83 25.98
N GLY A 370 -11.06 -10.97 26.98
CA GLY A 370 -11.11 -11.96 28.04
C GLY A 370 -10.10 -13.11 27.93
N MET A 371 -9.27 -13.14 26.89
CA MET A 371 -8.17 -14.07 26.66
C MET A 371 -6.82 -13.39 26.95
N VAL A 372 -5.79 -14.18 27.32
CA VAL A 372 -4.49 -13.65 27.82
C VAL A 372 -3.30 -14.32 27.10
N ASP A 373 -3.56 -15.39 26.35
CA ASP A 373 -2.57 -16.18 25.61
C ASP A 373 -3.19 -16.52 24.27
N GLU A 374 -2.97 -15.63 23.30
CA GLU A 374 -3.62 -15.60 21.98
C GLU A 374 -2.55 -15.66 20.89
N SER A 375 -1.68 -16.65 21.01
CA SER A 375 -0.59 -16.84 20.07
C SER A 375 -1.09 -17.59 18.84
N TRP A 376 -1.19 -16.90 17.70
CA TRP A 376 -1.44 -17.49 16.37
C TRP A 376 -0.43 -18.54 15.87
N THR A 377 0.52 -18.98 16.69
CA THR A 377 1.69 -19.78 16.25
C THR A 377 2.15 -20.84 17.23
N ASP A 378 1.35 -21.16 18.24
CA ASP A 378 1.72 -22.17 19.25
C ASP A 378 1.18 -23.57 18.94
N GLY A 379 0.38 -23.71 17.86
CA GLY A 379 -0.25 -24.95 17.45
C GLY A 379 -1.38 -25.41 18.37
N ILE A 380 -2.01 -24.49 19.08
CA ILE A 380 -3.15 -24.71 19.96
C ILE A 380 -4.38 -24.02 19.35
N ASP A 381 -5.55 -24.62 19.57
CA ASP A 381 -6.87 -24.02 19.37
C ASP A 381 -7.26 -23.46 20.74
N ASN A 382 -7.03 -22.16 20.92
CA ASN A 382 -7.03 -21.42 22.17
C ASN A 382 -8.45 -21.18 22.67
N ASP A 383 -9.40 -20.96 21.76
CA ASP A 383 -10.81 -20.73 22.09
C ASP A 383 -11.68 -22.01 22.04
N GLY A 384 -11.20 -23.06 21.37
CA GLY A 384 -11.82 -24.38 21.29
C GLY A 384 -12.93 -24.49 20.26
N ASP A 385 -12.98 -23.59 19.26
CA ASP A 385 -14.05 -23.53 18.27
C ASP A 385 -13.79 -24.36 16.99
N TRP A 386 -12.56 -24.86 16.80
CA TRP A 386 -12.22 -25.77 15.70
C TRP A 386 -13.04 -27.06 15.74
N ASN A 387 -13.61 -27.45 14.60
CA ASN A 387 -14.52 -28.58 14.49
C ASN A 387 -14.10 -29.55 13.38
N GLU A 388 -13.68 -30.76 13.80
CA GLU A 388 -13.32 -31.90 12.94
C GLU A 388 -14.32 -32.19 11.81
N GLU A 389 -15.63 -31.95 12.03
CA GLU A 389 -16.63 -32.23 10.99
C GLU A 389 -16.66 -31.18 9.86
N THR A 390 -16.23 -29.95 10.12
CA THR A 390 -16.37 -28.80 9.20
C THR A 390 -15.04 -28.20 8.75
N ASP A 391 -14.01 -28.28 9.59
CA ASP A 391 -12.79 -27.48 9.45
C ASP A 391 -11.57 -28.36 9.09
N ASP A 392 -11.68 -29.69 9.23
CA ASP A 392 -10.69 -30.70 8.80
C ASP A 392 -10.69 -30.86 7.27
N VAL A 393 -10.26 -29.80 6.59
CA VAL A 393 -10.29 -29.63 5.13
C VAL A 393 -8.90 -29.59 4.50
N GLY A 394 -7.84 -29.69 5.31
CA GLY A 394 -6.45 -29.61 4.88
C GLY A 394 -5.91 -28.19 4.76
N VAL A 395 -4.59 -28.12 4.59
CA VAL A 395 -3.78 -26.89 4.61
C VAL A 395 -4.12 -25.90 3.49
N ASP A 396 -4.71 -26.35 2.38
CA ASP A 396 -5.18 -25.47 1.30
C ASP A 396 -6.55 -24.82 1.59
N GLY A 397 -7.20 -25.21 2.69
CA GLY A 397 -8.49 -24.71 3.13
C GLY A 397 -9.66 -25.20 2.27
N VAL A 398 -9.48 -26.24 1.43
CA VAL A 398 -10.48 -26.71 0.48
C VAL A 398 -10.78 -28.19 0.66
N PRO A 399 -12.04 -28.56 0.97
CA PRO A 399 -12.36 -29.96 1.22
C PRO A 399 -12.27 -30.81 -0.07
N ASN A 400 -11.81 -32.06 0.10
CA ASN A 400 -11.70 -33.10 -0.92
C ASN A 400 -10.60 -32.85 -1.99
N THR A 401 -9.52 -32.18 -1.62
CA THR A 401 -8.32 -31.99 -2.44
C THR A 401 -7.28 -33.09 -2.19
N GLY A 402 -7.33 -33.73 -1.03
CA GLY A 402 -6.43 -34.79 -0.58
C GLY A 402 -5.04 -34.27 -0.25
N ASP A 403 -4.96 -33.02 0.21
CA ASP A 403 -3.74 -32.35 0.63
C ASP A 403 -3.36 -32.71 2.08
N GLU A 404 -2.36 -32.01 2.63
CA GLU A 404 -1.84 -32.27 3.97
C GLU A 404 -2.82 -31.74 5.03
N GLY A 405 -3.12 -32.54 6.05
CA GLY A 405 -4.09 -32.21 7.10
C GLY A 405 -5.48 -32.82 6.89
N GLU A 406 -5.93 -32.98 5.64
CA GLU A 406 -7.33 -33.33 5.38
C GLU A 406 -7.75 -34.72 5.94
N LYS A 407 -8.83 -34.71 6.73
CA LYS A 407 -9.53 -35.86 7.34
C LYS A 407 -8.63 -36.67 8.28
N ASP A 408 -7.71 -36.01 8.98
CA ASP A 408 -6.84 -36.67 9.95
C ASP A 408 -7.27 -36.51 11.41
N GLY A 409 -8.28 -35.67 11.66
CA GLY A 409 -8.87 -35.41 12.97
C GLY A 409 -8.04 -34.47 13.85
N VAL A 410 -7.08 -33.74 13.28
CA VAL A 410 -6.21 -32.79 13.98
C VAL A 410 -6.16 -31.47 13.22
N PRO A 411 -6.28 -30.31 13.89
CA PRO A 411 -6.13 -29.01 13.25
C PRO A 411 -4.79 -28.88 12.53
N THR A 412 -4.81 -28.35 11.30
CA THR A 412 -3.63 -28.20 10.46
C THR A 412 -3.35 -26.73 10.12
N ALA A 413 -2.22 -26.25 10.66
CA ALA A 413 -1.69 -24.91 10.44
C ALA A 413 -1.29 -24.65 8.98
N GLY A 414 -1.57 -23.43 8.52
CA GLY A 414 -1.10 -22.91 7.23
C GLY A 414 0.37 -22.46 7.23
N ASP A 415 0.82 -21.93 6.10
CA ASP A 415 1.98 -21.03 6.06
C ASP A 415 1.46 -19.61 5.79
N PRO A 416 1.57 -18.66 6.75
CA PRO A 416 0.99 -17.33 6.64
C PRO A 416 1.54 -16.51 5.46
N PHE A 417 2.63 -16.96 4.84
CA PHE A 417 3.30 -16.33 3.70
C PHE A 417 3.31 -17.21 2.44
N ASP A 418 2.57 -18.31 2.43
CA ASP A 418 2.28 -19.11 1.25
C ASP A 418 0.79 -19.02 0.91
N ILE A 419 0.47 -18.23 -0.12
CA ILE A 419 -0.91 -18.01 -0.57
C ILE A 419 -1.66 -19.28 -1.01
N SER A 420 -0.94 -20.38 -1.23
CA SER A 420 -1.53 -21.68 -1.56
C SER A 420 -1.87 -22.53 -0.33
N LYS A 421 -1.43 -22.11 0.86
CA LYS A 421 -1.54 -22.85 2.12
C LYS A 421 -2.07 -21.97 3.25
N PRO A 422 -3.28 -21.41 3.11
CA PRO A 422 -3.84 -20.54 4.14
C PRO A 422 -3.99 -21.22 5.49
N GLY A 423 -4.16 -22.55 5.53
CA GLY A 423 -4.50 -23.31 6.74
C GLY A 423 -5.97 -23.72 6.75
N GLU A 424 -6.31 -24.57 7.70
CA GLU A 424 -7.71 -24.95 7.98
C GLU A 424 -8.47 -23.79 8.61
N PRO A 425 -9.80 -23.64 8.41
CA PRO A 425 -10.61 -22.64 9.12
C PRO A 425 -10.50 -22.76 10.64
N ASN A 426 -10.69 -21.65 11.36
CA ASN A 426 -10.74 -21.65 12.82
C ASN A 426 -9.49 -22.30 13.46
N PHE A 427 -8.31 -22.04 12.89
CA PHE A 427 -7.06 -22.49 13.47
C PHE A 427 -5.89 -21.57 13.12
N GLU A 428 -5.19 -21.08 14.14
CA GLU A 428 -4.03 -20.19 13.99
C GLU A 428 -4.37 -18.96 13.09
N PHE A 429 -3.65 -18.74 11.99
CA PHE A 429 -3.79 -17.53 11.16
C PHE A 429 -5.13 -17.39 10.42
N THR A 430 -5.95 -18.44 10.39
CA THR A 430 -7.32 -18.37 9.87
C THR A 430 -8.34 -18.13 10.96
N ASP A 431 -7.93 -18.27 12.23
CA ASP A 431 -8.71 -17.89 13.39
C ASP A 431 -8.35 -16.47 13.82
N ILE A 432 -9.22 -15.55 13.44
CA ILE A 432 -9.00 -14.13 13.68
C ILE A 432 -9.36 -13.77 15.13
N ASP A 433 -10.20 -14.58 15.78
CA ASP A 433 -10.73 -14.30 17.11
C ASP A 433 -9.70 -14.64 18.22
N GLU A 434 -8.51 -15.16 17.88
CA GLU A 434 -7.42 -15.52 18.80
C GLU A 434 -6.23 -14.54 18.77
N SER A 435 -6.46 -13.22 18.79
CA SER A 435 -5.39 -12.22 18.61
C SER A 435 -5.36 -11.17 19.71
N ASP A 436 -4.25 -11.09 20.45
CA ASP A 436 -4.06 -10.12 21.53
C ASP A 436 -3.63 -8.73 21.02
N MET A 437 -4.58 -7.87 20.60
CA MET A 437 -4.27 -6.68 19.80
C MET A 437 -3.81 -5.44 20.62
N LEU A 438 -2.87 -4.64 20.06
CA LEU A 438 -2.38 -3.39 20.67
C LEU A 438 -3.21 -2.12 20.41
N GLY A 439 -3.97 -2.08 19.32
CA GLY A 439 -4.74 -0.91 18.87
C GLY A 439 -3.91 0.24 18.28
N LEU A 440 -4.57 1.39 18.05
CA LEU A 440 -3.93 2.61 17.52
C LEU A 440 -3.29 3.43 18.65
N THR A 441 -1.96 3.39 18.74
CA THR A 441 -1.24 3.97 19.89
C THR A 441 -0.82 5.44 19.73
N SER A 442 -0.89 6.00 18.51
CA SER A 442 -0.48 7.40 18.27
C SER A 442 -1.08 8.03 17.02
N PHE A 443 -1.20 9.36 17.03
CA PHE A 443 -1.59 10.19 15.89
C PHE A 443 -0.67 11.41 15.81
N ALA A 444 -0.23 11.77 14.61
CA ALA A 444 0.59 12.95 14.37
C ALA A 444 0.15 13.68 13.10
N GLN A 445 0.07 15.01 13.18
CA GLN A 445 -0.14 15.88 12.03
C GLN A 445 1.02 16.87 11.92
N PRO A 446 2.06 16.57 11.11
CA PRO A 446 3.07 17.56 10.79
C PRO A 446 2.41 18.68 9.97
N GLY A 447 2.72 19.94 10.28
CA GLY A 447 2.15 21.10 9.59
C GLY A 447 2.56 21.15 8.12
N PHE A 448 1.87 20.39 7.27
CA PHE A 448 1.96 20.41 5.82
C PHE A 448 0.63 20.89 5.23
N SER A 449 0.75 21.67 4.14
CA SER A 449 -0.27 22.52 3.51
C SER A 449 -1.75 22.34 3.91
N GLY A 450 -2.26 23.20 4.79
CA GLY A 450 -3.69 23.54 4.89
C GLY A 450 -4.47 22.88 6.01
N LEU A 451 -4.13 21.65 6.41
CA LEU A 451 -4.87 20.89 7.41
C LEU A 451 -4.70 21.47 8.82
N ARG A 452 -5.79 21.52 9.61
CA ARG A 452 -5.79 22.08 10.98
C ARG A 452 -6.14 21.02 12.04
N ILE A 453 -5.59 21.18 13.25
CA ILE A 453 -5.88 20.34 14.42
C ILE A 453 -6.89 21.04 15.34
N SER A 454 -7.87 20.28 15.85
CA SER A 454 -8.77 20.69 16.94
C SER A 454 -8.21 20.37 18.32
#